data_AF-A0A0L1KSE9-F1
#
_entry.id   AF-A0A0L1KSE9-F1
#
_cell.length_a   1.000
_cell.length_b   1.000
_cell.length_c   1.000
_cell.angle_alpha   90.00
_cell.angle_beta   90.00
_cell.angle_gamma   90.00
#
_symmetry.space_group_name_H-M   'P 1'
#
loop_
_entity.id
_entity.type
_entity.pdbx_description
1 polymer ?
#
loop_
_entity_poly.entity_id
_entity_poly.type
_entity_poly.pdbx_seq_one_letter_code
_entity_poly.pdbx_strand_id
1 'polypeptide(L)'
;MEPGTQVWLPIKKGIWWPALIIDPEEQGIELKAGERCLYCFGSNNMCQMKISSLVAYDEDAGKTHCEYPGLAHAIQEANKHLGPKSFVQDISKEKSVADSHKESLNLRETVNLLDEIDEPKPQANSKRQKNTHKFVETMSKVSVVNDSETSLSESSSSEDSDEDDNYAAEAKKMSENIRIQEIKKLKLKIETRPSLCELRRLLLCLSNMQMSYEHLQLTRIGVTIAELINHQEYEKLKDLCRALIMQWVNLIPHDVLFEVVNCPV
;
A
#
# COMPACT_ATOMS: atom_id res chain seq x y z
N MET A 1 -16.49 -28.55 -8.27
CA MET A 1 -16.49 -27.12 -8.66
C MET A 1 -15.42 -26.94 -9.74
N GLU A 2 -15.83 -26.38 -10.87
CA GLU A 2 -15.01 -26.22 -12.08
C GLU A 2 -14.45 -24.79 -12.16
N PRO A 3 -13.36 -24.54 -12.90
CA PRO A 3 -12.95 -23.18 -13.26
C PRO A 3 -14.12 -22.37 -13.84
N GLY A 4 -14.20 -21.09 -13.48
CA GLY A 4 -15.33 -20.21 -13.78
C GLY A 4 -16.50 -20.30 -12.80
N THR A 5 -16.43 -21.18 -11.79
CA THR A 5 -17.46 -21.26 -10.74
C THR A 5 -17.22 -20.19 -9.67
N GLN A 6 -18.25 -19.42 -9.35
CA GLN A 6 -18.24 -18.48 -8.23
C GLN A 6 -18.47 -19.21 -6.91
N VAL A 7 -17.71 -18.81 -5.88
CA VAL A 7 -17.72 -19.45 -4.56
C VAL A 7 -17.60 -18.43 -3.45
N TRP A 8 -18.09 -18.81 -2.26
CA TRP A 8 -17.81 -18.13 -1.01
C TRP A 8 -16.55 -18.70 -0.36
N LEU A 9 -15.58 -17.83 -0.11
CA LEU A 9 -14.31 -18.10 0.56
C LEU A 9 -14.40 -17.70 2.04
N PRO A 10 -14.19 -18.63 2.99
CA PRO A 10 -14.14 -18.27 4.41
C PRO A 10 -12.81 -17.58 4.74
N ILE A 11 -12.84 -16.29 5.10
CA ILE A 11 -11.62 -15.53 5.50
C ILE A 11 -11.42 -15.62 7.02
N LYS A 12 -12.49 -15.47 7.78
CA LYS A 12 -12.51 -15.52 9.26
C LYS A 12 -13.81 -16.16 9.72
N LYS A 13 -13.87 -16.54 11.00
CA LYS A 13 -15.09 -17.10 11.61
C LYS A 13 -16.27 -16.15 11.38
N GLY A 14 -17.24 -16.57 10.56
CA GLY A 14 -18.43 -15.80 10.22
C GLY A 14 -18.27 -14.78 9.07
N ILE A 15 -17.09 -14.68 8.45
CA ILE A 15 -16.85 -13.75 7.33
C ILE A 15 -16.53 -14.54 6.07
N TRP A 16 -17.34 -14.32 5.05
CA TRP A 16 -17.24 -14.94 3.74
C TRP A 16 -16.95 -13.88 2.68
N TRP A 17 -16.13 -14.23 1.70
CA TRP A 17 -15.73 -13.34 0.62
C TRP A 17 -16.07 -13.97 -0.72
N PRO A 18 -16.61 -13.19 -1.67
CA PRO A 18 -16.90 -13.72 -2.99
C PRO A 18 -15.59 -13.95 -3.75
N ALA A 19 -15.44 -15.11 -4.37
CA ALA A 19 -14.28 -15.46 -5.18
C ALA A 19 -14.68 -16.27 -6.42
N LEU A 20 -13.78 -16.34 -7.39
CA LEU A 20 -13.93 -17.13 -8.60
C LEU A 20 -12.86 -18.22 -8.66
N ILE A 21 -13.25 -19.45 -8.95
CA ILE A 21 -12.28 -20.52 -9.23
C ILE A 21 -11.68 -20.26 -10.60
N ILE A 22 -10.35 -20.19 -10.66
CA ILE A 22 -9.59 -19.99 -11.89
C ILE A 22 -8.74 -21.22 -12.18
N ASP A 23 -8.39 -21.39 -13.46
CA ASP A 23 -7.55 -22.49 -13.88
C ASP A 23 -6.10 -22.24 -13.41
N PRO A 24 -5.50 -23.15 -12.61
CA PRO A 24 -4.11 -23.02 -12.20
C PRO A 24 -3.11 -23.04 -13.37
N GLU A 25 -3.42 -23.75 -14.46
CA GLU A 25 -2.51 -23.89 -15.60
C GLU A 25 -2.31 -22.56 -16.32
N GLU A 26 -3.38 -21.77 -16.47
CA GLU A 26 -3.34 -20.43 -17.07
C GLU A 26 -2.48 -19.44 -16.27
N GLN A 27 -2.27 -19.69 -14.98
CA GLN A 27 -1.54 -18.81 -14.08
C GLN A 27 -0.12 -19.33 -13.76
N GLY A 28 0.24 -20.52 -14.25
CA GLY A 28 1.53 -21.16 -13.94
C GLY A 28 1.68 -21.48 -12.46
N ILE A 29 0.59 -21.83 -11.77
CA ILE A 29 0.57 -22.09 -10.33
C ILE A 29 0.50 -23.60 -10.08
N GLU A 30 1.48 -24.14 -9.37
CA GLU A 30 1.41 -25.51 -8.88
C GLU A 30 0.43 -25.61 -7.70
N LEU A 31 -0.55 -26.51 -7.80
CA LEU A 31 -1.54 -26.78 -6.77
C LEU A 31 -1.29 -28.12 -6.07
N LYS A 32 -1.56 -28.16 -4.76
CA LYS A 32 -1.62 -29.44 -4.04
C LYS A 32 -2.91 -30.17 -4.34
N ALA A 33 -2.90 -31.50 -4.16
CA ALA A 33 -4.08 -32.33 -4.37
C ALA A 33 -5.27 -31.83 -3.53
N GLY A 34 -6.38 -31.53 -4.22
CA GLY A 34 -7.63 -31.06 -3.59
C GLY A 34 -7.71 -29.54 -3.36
N GLU A 35 -6.70 -28.77 -3.75
CA GLU A 35 -6.73 -27.31 -3.74
C GLU A 35 -7.25 -26.72 -5.07
N ARG A 36 -7.71 -25.49 -5.00
CA ARG A 36 -8.12 -24.66 -6.14
C ARG A 36 -7.49 -23.28 -6.01
N CYS A 37 -7.13 -22.70 -7.15
CA CYS A 37 -6.73 -21.31 -7.23
C CYS A 37 -7.99 -20.44 -7.33
N LEU A 38 -8.02 -19.37 -6.55
CA LEU A 38 -9.16 -18.49 -6.41
C LEU A 38 -8.73 -17.06 -6.70
N TYR A 39 -9.56 -16.33 -7.43
CA TYR A 39 -9.49 -14.89 -7.59
C TYR A 39 -10.50 -14.22 -6.65
N CYS A 40 -10.03 -13.34 -5.76
CA CYS A 40 -10.84 -12.65 -4.76
C CYS A 40 -11.33 -11.30 -5.29
N PHE A 41 -12.62 -11.21 -5.62
CA PHE A 41 -13.26 -10.00 -6.13
C PHE A 41 -13.00 -8.78 -5.22
N GLY A 42 -12.87 -7.60 -5.82
CA GLY A 42 -12.65 -6.32 -5.13
C GLY A 42 -11.24 -6.09 -4.58
N SER A 43 -10.43 -7.15 -4.48
CA SER A 43 -9.07 -7.08 -3.94
C SER A 43 -7.98 -7.37 -4.96
N ASN A 44 -8.34 -7.91 -6.13
CA ASN A 44 -7.43 -8.39 -7.18
C ASN A 44 -6.35 -9.37 -6.67
N ASN A 45 -6.60 -10.03 -5.54
CA ASN A 45 -5.68 -11.00 -4.97
C ASN A 45 -6.05 -12.41 -5.39
N MET A 46 -5.05 -13.27 -5.43
CA MET A 46 -5.21 -14.70 -5.67
C MET A 46 -4.87 -15.48 -4.40
N CYS A 47 -5.60 -16.56 -4.15
CA CYS A 47 -5.27 -17.48 -3.06
C CYS A 47 -5.52 -18.94 -3.44
N GLN A 48 -4.88 -19.85 -2.71
CA GLN A 48 -5.09 -21.29 -2.83
C GLN A 48 -5.91 -21.79 -1.65
N MET A 49 -6.94 -22.58 -1.90
CA MET A 49 -7.81 -23.12 -0.84
C MET A 49 -8.28 -24.52 -1.18
N LYS A 50 -8.50 -25.35 -0.15
CA LYS A 50 -9.12 -26.67 -0.33
C LYS A 50 -10.56 -26.55 -0.78
N ILE A 51 -10.95 -27.37 -1.76
CA ILE A 51 -12.31 -27.36 -2.31
C ILE A 51 -13.39 -27.65 -1.25
N SER A 52 -13.06 -28.43 -0.22
CA SER A 52 -13.96 -28.77 0.89
C SER A 52 -14.34 -27.58 1.77
N SER A 53 -13.58 -26.49 1.70
CA SER A 53 -13.82 -25.28 2.50
C SER A 53 -14.64 -24.23 1.74
N LEU A 54 -14.95 -24.48 0.47
CA LEU A 54 -15.66 -23.55 -0.40
C LEU A 54 -17.15 -23.89 -0.44
N VAL A 55 -17.98 -22.87 -0.57
CA VAL A 55 -19.43 -23.00 -0.73
C VAL A 55 -19.83 -22.34 -2.04
N ALA A 56 -20.81 -22.91 -2.77
CA ALA A 56 -21.27 -22.31 -4.02
C ALA A 56 -21.87 -20.92 -3.75
N TYR A 57 -21.65 -19.97 -4.67
CA TYR A 57 -22.07 -18.59 -4.49
C TYR A 57 -23.59 -18.44 -4.32
N ASP A 58 -24.36 -19.23 -5.08
CA ASP A 58 -25.83 -19.20 -5.10
C ASP A 58 -26.49 -19.80 -3.84
N GLU A 59 -25.74 -20.55 -3.03
CA GLU A 59 -26.30 -21.35 -1.93
C GLU A 59 -26.47 -20.58 -0.60
N ASP A 60 -26.20 -19.27 -0.53
CA ASP A 60 -26.35 -18.55 0.75
C ASP A 60 -26.61 -17.04 0.61
N ALA A 61 -27.89 -16.67 0.56
CA ALA A 61 -28.35 -15.27 0.61
C ALA A 61 -28.02 -14.54 1.94
N GLY A 62 -27.61 -15.27 2.99
CA GLY A 62 -27.31 -14.71 4.32
C GLY A 62 -25.85 -14.29 4.55
N LYS A 63 -24.93 -14.55 3.60
CA LYS A 63 -23.49 -14.23 3.74
C LYS A 63 -23.14 -12.78 3.38
N THR A 64 -24.13 -11.98 3.00
CA THR A 64 -23.99 -10.59 2.54
C THR A 64 -24.10 -9.56 3.67
N HIS A 65 -24.51 -9.96 4.88
CA HIS A 65 -24.82 -9.04 5.99
C HIS A 65 -23.61 -8.63 6.86
N CYS A 66 -22.38 -8.79 6.39
CA CYS A 66 -21.20 -8.41 7.16
C CYS A 66 -20.74 -6.99 6.81
N GLU A 67 -20.56 -6.13 7.82
CA GLU A 67 -19.95 -4.79 7.67
C GLU A 67 -18.43 -4.87 7.50
N TYR A 68 -17.96 -5.67 6.54
CA TYR A 68 -16.54 -5.75 6.25
C TYR A 68 -16.16 -4.73 5.16
N PRO A 69 -15.14 -3.89 5.38
CA PRO A 69 -14.69 -2.90 4.40
C PRO A 69 -14.36 -3.57 3.05
N GLY A 70 -14.98 -3.08 1.98
CA GLY A 70 -14.78 -3.58 0.62
C GLY A 70 -15.63 -4.80 0.23
N LEU A 71 -16.38 -5.42 1.17
CA LEU A 71 -17.23 -6.58 0.84
C LEU A 71 -18.37 -6.19 -0.11
N ALA A 72 -18.99 -5.03 0.10
CA ALA A 72 -20.04 -4.53 -0.80
C ALA A 72 -19.53 -4.35 -2.24
N HIS A 73 -18.32 -3.82 -2.41
CA HIS A 73 -17.67 -3.69 -3.71
C HIS A 73 -17.36 -5.06 -4.32
N ALA A 74 -16.81 -5.98 -3.53
CA ALA A 74 -16.51 -7.34 -3.96
C ALA A 74 -17.76 -8.12 -4.40
N ILE A 75 -18.89 -7.95 -3.70
CA ILE A 75 -20.19 -8.54 -4.08
C ILE A 75 -20.69 -7.90 -5.37
N GLN A 76 -20.61 -6.57 -5.50
CA GLN A 76 -21.03 -5.88 -6.72
C GLN A 76 -20.22 -6.35 -7.93
N GLU A 77 -18.91 -6.54 -7.77
CA GLU A 77 -18.02 -7.07 -8.81
C GLU A 77 -18.37 -8.52 -9.15
N ALA A 78 -18.55 -9.39 -8.16
CA ALA A 78 -18.99 -10.77 -8.38
C ALA A 78 -20.32 -10.83 -9.16
N ASN A 79 -21.29 -9.98 -8.82
CA ASN A 79 -22.59 -9.91 -9.50
C ASN A 79 -22.51 -9.39 -10.93
N LYS A 80 -21.47 -8.63 -11.30
CA LYS A 80 -21.23 -8.22 -12.70
C LYS A 80 -20.71 -9.38 -13.54
N HIS A 81 -19.99 -10.32 -12.92
CA HIS A 81 -19.42 -11.49 -13.58
C HIS A 81 -20.42 -12.67 -13.61
N LEU A 82 -21.57 -12.46 -14.24
CA LEU A 82 -22.56 -13.52 -14.47
C LEU A 82 -22.10 -14.44 -15.60
N GLY A 83 -21.29 -15.45 -15.26
CA GLY A 83 -21.13 -16.65 -16.08
C GLY A 83 -19.69 -17.19 -16.16
N PRO A 84 -19.55 -18.52 -16.32
CA PRO A 84 -18.26 -19.20 -16.30
C PRO A 84 -17.34 -18.92 -17.49
N LYS A 85 -17.74 -18.07 -18.45
CA LYS A 85 -17.04 -17.91 -19.74
C LYS A 85 -16.66 -16.49 -20.16
N SER A 86 -17.15 -15.44 -19.49
CA SER A 86 -16.81 -14.06 -19.87
C SER A 86 -15.49 -13.57 -19.26
N PHE A 87 -15.11 -14.05 -18.08
CA PHE A 87 -14.03 -13.44 -17.29
C PHE A 87 -12.60 -13.83 -17.69
N VAL A 88 -12.37 -15.08 -18.12
CA VAL A 88 -11.02 -15.60 -18.39
C VAL A 88 -10.33 -14.89 -19.57
N GLN A 89 -11.12 -14.40 -20.54
CA GLN A 89 -10.60 -13.65 -21.67
C GLN A 89 -10.23 -12.19 -21.33
N ASP A 90 -10.89 -11.60 -20.33
CA ASP A 90 -10.68 -10.20 -19.97
C ASP A 90 -9.45 -10.02 -19.07
N ILE A 91 -9.19 -10.94 -18.13
CA ILE A 91 -7.96 -10.91 -17.31
C ILE A 91 -6.71 -11.07 -18.19
N SER A 92 -6.75 -11.98 -19.16
CA SER A 92 -5.62 -12.22 -20.07
C SER A 92 -5.31 -11.01 -20.95
N LYS A 93 -6.34 -10.22 -21.31
CA LYS A 93 -6.18 -8.99 -22.10
C LYS A 93 -5.73 -7.80 -21.25
N GLU A 94 -6.17 -7.67 -20.01
CA GLU A 94 -5.65 -6.61 -19.11
C GLU A 94 -4.18 -6.85 -18.73
N LYS A 95 -3.75 -8.12 -18.61
CA LYS A 95 -2.35 -8.47 -18.41
C LYS A 95 -1.47 -8.11 -19.62
N SER A 96 -1.97 -8.28 -20.85
CA SER A 96 -1.21 -7.94 -22.06
C SER A 96 -1.02 -6.43 -22.26
N VAL A 97 -1.97 -5.60 -21.80
CA VAL A 97 -1.82 -4.12 -21.83
C VAL A 97 -0.78 -3.66 -20.81
N ALA A 98 -0.68 -4.33 -19.65
CA ALA A 98 0.35 -4.06 -18.65
C ALA A 98 1.76 -4.52 -19.10
N ASP A 99 1.86 -5.55 -19.95
CA ASP A 99 3.14 -6.05 -20.46
C ASP A 99 3.71 -5.22 -21.62
N SER A 100 2.88 -4.52 -22.41
CA SER A 100 3.36 -3.57 -23.44
C SER A 100 4.03 -2.30 -22.89
N HIS A 101 4.02 -2.07 -21.57
CA HIS A 101 4.79 -1.01 -20.92
C HIS A 101 6.03 -1.50 -20.16
N LYS A 102 6.37 -2.79 -20.25
CA LYS A 102 7.54 -3.39 -19.58
C LYS A 102 8.66 -3.85 -20.51
N GLU A 103 8.63 -3.47 -21.78
CA GLU A 103 9.69 -3.77 -22.76
C GLU A 103 10.90 -2.83 -22.67
N SER A 104 11.20 -2.34 -21.47
CA SER A 104 12.47 -1.69 -21.14
C SER A 104 12.84 -1.96 -19.68
N LEU A 105 13.42 -3.13 -19.42
CA LEU A 105 14.47 -3.39 -18.42
C LEU A 105 14.65 -4.91 -18.28
N ASN A 106 15.56 -5.43 -19.08
CA ASN A 106 16.00 -6.82 -19.03
C ASN A 106 16.94 -6.99 -17.83
N LEU A 107 16.43 -7.51 -16.71
CA LEU A 107 17.20 -7.94 -15.53
C LEU A 107 16.61 -9.25 -15.01
N ARG A 108 16.77 -10.31 -15.79
CA ARG A 108 16.56 -11.70 -15.36
C ARG A 108 17.87 -12.47 -15.50
N GLU A 109 18.79 -12.23 -14.57
CA GLU A 109 19.94 -13.12 -14.39
C GLU A 109 20.57 -12.97 -12.99
N THR A 110 19.77 -13.14 -11.93
CA THR A 110 20.29 -13.40 -10.56
C THR A 110 19.21 -14.07 -9.69
N VAL A 111 18.83 -15.29 -10.07
CA VAL A 111 18.26 -16.26 -9.11
C VAL A 111 19.06 -17.53 -9.27
N ASN A 112 19.92 -17.80 -8.29
CA ASN A 112 20.40 -19.11 -7.83
C ASN A 112 21.76 -18.92 -7.16
N LEU A 113 21.74 -18.71 -5.85
CA LEU A 113 22.79 -19.02 -4.87
C LEU A 113 22.36 -18.36 -3.57
N LEU A 114 21.66 -19.10 -2.69
CA LEU A 114 21.56 -18.85 -1.25
C LEU A 114 20.73 -19.99 -0.63
N ASP A 115 21.25 -21.21 -0.73
CA ASP A 115 20.99 -22.28 0.24
C ASP A 115 22.35 -22.62 0.87
N GLU A 116 22.33 -22.98 2.15
CA GLU A 116 23.48 -23.25 3.06
C GLU A 116 24.18 -22.02 3.66
N ILE A 117 23.68 -21.53 4.81
CA ILE A 117 24.56 -21.19 5.94
C ILE A 117 23.90 -21.63 7.26
N ASP A 118 24.66 -22.45 7.98
CA ASP A 118 24.47 -23.10 9.27
C ASP A 118 24.22 -22.10 10.43
N GLU A 119 23.30 -22.44 11.35
CA GLU A 119 22.98 -21.63 12.54
C GLU A 119 23.97 -21.91 13.68
N PRO A 120 24.66 -20.90 14.27
CA PRO A 120 25.30 -21.08 15.57
C PRO A 120 24.39 -20.60 16.71
N LYS A 121 24.22 -21.49 17.71
CA LYS A 121 23.53 -21.24 18.99
C LYS A 121 24.10 -20.03 19.75
N PRO A 122 23.26 -19.24 20.45
CA PRO A 122 23.74 -18.13 21.27
C PRO A 122 24.30 -18.62 22.61
N GLN A 123 25.57 -18.32 22.88
CA GLN A 123 26.13 -18.31 24.22
C GLN A 123 25.87 -16.95 24.88
N ALA A 124 25.35 -17.01 26.10
CA ALA A 124 25.18 -15.88 26.99
C ALA A 124 26.53 -15.26 27.35
N ASN A 125 26.63 -13.93 27.28
CA ASN A 125 27.49 -13.21 28.22
C ASN A 125 27.02 -11.77 28.46
N SER A 126 27.02 -11.45 29.75
CA SER A 126 26.62 -10.22 30.40
C SER A 126 27.79 -9.24 30.50
N LYS A 127 27.52 -7.94 30.31
CA LYS A 127 28.10 -6.75 30.98
C LYS A 127 27.68 -5.50 30.17
N ARG A 128 26.72 -4.70 30.65
CA ARG A 128 26.89 -3.57 31.59
C ARG A 128 27.77 -2.45 31.01
N GLN A 129 27.12 -1.42 30.47
CA GLN A 129 27.54 -0.03 30.68
C GLN A 129 26.33 0.90 30.63
N LYS A 130 26.15 1.60 31.76
CA LYS A 130 25.22 2.71 31.94
C LYS A 130 25.86 3.93 31.28
N ASN A 131 25.12 4.68 30.49
CA ASN A 131 25.37 6.10 30.32
C ASN A 131 24.04 6.84 30.18
N THR A 132 23.66 7.46 31.27
CA THR A 132 22.63 8.48 31.37
C THR A 132 23.22 9.80 30.85
N HIS A 133 22.70 10.35 29.77
CA HIS A 133 22.86 11.77 29.48
C HIS A 133 21.49 12.43 29.41
N LYS A 134 21.26 13.29 30.41
CA LYS A 134 20.20 14.30 30.45
C LYS A 134 20.39 15.26 29.27
N PHE A 135 19.30 15.56 28.57
CA PHE A 135 19.11 16.87 27.94
C PHE A 135 17.60 17.19 27.96
N VAL A 136 17.24 18.20 28.74
CA VAL A 136 15.90 18.80 28.82
C VAL A 136 16.12 20.31 28.75
N GLU A 137 15.26 20.96 27.96
CA GLU A 137 14.97 22.41 27.89
C GLU A 137 16.07 23.32 27.31
N THR A 138 15.82 24.10 26.27
CA THR A 138 14.88 25.26 26.26
C THR A 138 14.70 25.80 24.83
N MET A 139 13.73 26.73 24.67
CA MET A 139 13.43 27.61 23.53
C MET A 139 12.44 27.00 22.51
N SER A 140 11.38 27.67 22.04
CA SER A 140 11.02 29.07 22.15
C SER A 140 9.51 29.24 21.92
N LYS A 141 8.96 30.20 22.67
CA LYS A 141 7.60 30.72 22.59
C LYS A 141 7.57 31.72 21.43
N VAL A 142 6.71 31.54 20.43
CA VAL A 142 6.36 32.62 19.49
C VAL A 142 4.84 32.68 19.38
N SER A 143 4.28 33.70 20.01
CA SER A 143 2.94 34.22 19.76
C SER A 143 2.98 35.10 18.52
N VAL A 144 2.16 34.81 17.51
CA VAL A 144 1.81 35.76 16.46
C VAL A 144 0.32 36.02 16.58
N VAL A 145 0.00 37.22 17.04
CA VAL A 145 -1.30 37.87 16.91
C VAL A 145 -1.34 38.43 15.49
N ASN A 146 -2.31 38.02 14.68
CA ASN A 146 -2.69 38.74 13.47
C ASN A 146 -4.18 39.06 13.58
N ASP A 147 -4.45 40.28 14.04
CA ASP A 147 -5.68 40.98 13.74
C ASP A 147 -5.58 41.48 12.30
N SER A 148 -6.55 41.12 11.47
CA SER A 148 -6.72 41.69 10.14
C SER A 148 -8.21 41.89 9.92
N GLU A 149 -8.62 43.12 10.20
CA GLU A 149 -9.93 43.68 9.88
C GLU A 149 -10.21 43.47 8.39
N THR A 150 -11.24 42.68 8.09
CA THR A 150 -11.69 42.46 6.72
C THR A 150 -12.76 43.49 6.41
N SER A 151 -12.40 44.47 5.59
CA SER A 151 -13.32 45.49 5.06
C SER A 151 -14.26 44.85 4.03
N LEU A 152 -15.56 44.88 4.33
CA LEU A 152 -16.63 44.46 3.43
C LEU A 152 -16.73 45.45 2.27
N SER A 153 -16.44 44.98 1.06
CA SER A 153 -16.72 45.69 -0.20
C SER A 153 -17.83 44.91 -0.91
N GLU A 154 -19.05 45.43 -0.85
CA GLU A 154 -20.18 44.93 -1.62
C GLU A 154 -19.95 45.23 -3.11
N SER A 155 -19.78 44.19 -3.92
CA SER A 155 -19.78 44.29 -5.38
C SER A 155 -20.82 43.30 -5.89
N SER A 156 -21.94 43.83 -6.39
CA SER A 156 -22.96 43.04 -7.07
C SER A 156 -22.57 42.86 -8.54
N SER A 157 -22.42 41.63 -9.03
CA SER A 157 -22.61 41.33 -10.46
C SER A 157 -22.69 39.83 -10.73
N SER A 158 -23.86 39.43 -11.25
CA SER A 158 -24.16 38.31 -12.15
C SER A 158 -23.64 36.92 -11.79
N GLU A 159 -24.45 36.25 -10.99
CA GLU A 159 -24.53 34.81 -10.78
C GLU A 159 -25.04 34.12 -12.05
N ASP A 160 -24.41 33.00 -12.43
CA ASP A 160 -25.03 31.77 -12.96
C ASP A 160 -24.02 31.04 -13.88
N SER A 161 -23.04 30.30 -13.29
CA SER A 161 -22.41 29.08 -13.87
C SER A 161 -21.15 28.54 -13.14
N ASP A 162 -20.77 29.01 -11.94
CA ASP A 162 -19.48 28.63 -11.30
C ASP A 162 -19.58 27.68 -10.07
N GLU A 163 -20.77 27.21 -9.70
CA GLU A 163 -20.92 26.41 -8.45
C GLU A 163 -20.38 24.97 -8.56
N ASP A 164 -20.36 24.37 -9.76
CA ASP A 164 -19.97 22.97 -9.95
C ASP A 164 -18.45 22.73 -9.83
N ASP A 165 -17.62 23.73 -10.14
CA ASP A 165 -16.16 23.61 -10.09
C ASP A 165 -15.61 23.62 -8.65
N ASN A 166 -16.34 24.24 -7.71
CA ASN A 166 -15.90 24.32 -6.31
C ASN A 166 -16.01 22.95 -5.61
N TYR A 167 -17.06 22.17 -5.89
CA TYR A 167 -17.30 20.88 -5.25
C TYR A 167 -16.21 19.83 -5.60
N ALA A 168 -15.76 19.82 -6.86
CA ALA A 168 -14.72 18.90 -7.31
C ALA A 168 -13.36 19.20 -6.63
N ALA A 169 -13.02 20.48 -6.46
CA ALA A 169 -11.80 20.90 -5.80
C ALA A 169 -11.78 20.51 -4.31
N GLU A 170 -12.90 20.70 -3.60
CA GLU A 170 -13.04 20.30 -2.20
C GLU A 170 -12.94 18.78 -2.01
N ALA A 171 -13.59 18.00 -2.88
CA ALA A 171 -13.51 16.54 -2.83
C ALA A 171 -12.06 16.04 -3.03
N LYS A 172 -11.32 16.65 -3.97
CA LYS A 172 -9.90 16.33 -4.21
C LYS A 172 -9.05 16.67 -3.00
N LYS A 173 -9.26 17.84 -2.39
CA LYS A 173 -8.56 18.28 -1.17
C LYS A 173 -8.84 17.35 0.02
N MET A 174 -10.09 16.90 0.18
CA MET A 174 -10.47 15.94 1.21
C MET A 174 -9.79 14.58 1.00
N SER A 175 -9.78 14.08 -0.25
CA SER A 175 -9.10 12.83 -0.59
C SER A 175 -7.59 12.90 -0.31
N GLU A 176 -6.93 14.03 -0.61
CA GLU A 176 -5.51 14.21 -0.36
C GLU A 176 -5.20 14.27 1.15
N ASN A 177 -6.05 14.94 1.92
CA ASN A 177 -5.93 14.94 3.39
C ASN A 177 -6.04 13.54 4.00
N ILE A 178 -6.96 12.71 3.51
CA ILE A 178 -7.09 11.32 3.97
C ILE A 178 -5.78 10.56 3.70
N ARG A 179 -5.23 10.71 2.49
CA ARG A 179 -3.96 10.07 2.09
C ARG A 179 -2.79 10.53 2.98
N ILE A 180 -2.69 11.83 3.28
CA ILE A 180 -1.68 12.36 4.21
C ILE A 180 -1.79 11.69 5.59
N GLN A 181 -3.01 11.49 6.12
CA GLN A 181 -3.22 10.84 7.41
C GLN A 181 -2.82 9.36 7.38
N GLU A 182 -3.10 8.66 6.29
CA GLU A 182 -2.66 7.27 6.11
C GLU A 182 -1.13 7.15 6.10
N ILE A 183 -0.45 8.04 5.37
CA ILE A 183 1.02 8.08 5.34
C ILE A 183 1.58 8.38 6.74
N LYS A 184 0.99 9.32 7.49
CA LYS A 184 1.38 9.61 8.88
C LYS A 184 1.20 8.39 9.79
N LYS A 185 0.12 7.63 9.61
CA LYS A 185 -0.12 6.39 10.37
C LYS A 185 0.91 5.31 10.04
N LEU A 186 1.29 5.16 8.77
CA LEU A 186 2.36 4.23 8.36
C LEU A 186 3.71 4.66 8.90
N LYS A 187 4.02 5.97 8.84
CA LYS A 187 5.22 6.57 9.43
C LYS A 187 5.34 6.20 10.91
N LEU A 188 4.29 6.46 11.69
CA LEU A 188 4.30 6.19 13.13
C LEU A 188 4.58 4.70 13.42
N LYS A 189 3.99 3.79 12.64
CA LYS A 189 4.27 2.36 12.77
C LYS A 189 5.72 2.01 12.45
N ILE A 190 6.31 2.63 11.44
CA ILE A 190 7.73 2.43 11.11
C ILE A 190 8.63 2.95 12.23
N GLU A 191 8.31 4.12 12.80
CA GLU A 191 9.05 4.71 13.92
C GLU A 191 9.03 3.83 15.17
N THR A 192 7.98 3.02 15.36
CA THR A 192 7.93 2.02 16.46
C THR A 192 8.88 0.83 16.28
N ARG A 193 9.68 0.79 15.19
CA ARG A 193 10.65 -0.26 14.86
C ARG A 193 10.03 -1.66 14.92
N PRO A 194 9.07 -1.95 14.02
CA PRO A 194 8.37 -3.23 14.03
C PRO A 194 9.32 -4.37 13.63
N SER A 195 8.81 -5.60 13.74
CA SER A 195 9.54 -6.78 13.27
C SER A 195 9.89 -6.67 11.78
N LEU A 196 10.96 -7.35 11.34
CA LEU A 196 11.43 -7.29 9.94
C LEU A 196 10.32 -7.65 8.93
N CYS A 197 9.51 -8.67 9.24
CA CYS A 197 8.39 -9.08 8.39
C CYS A 197 7.32 -7.98 8.27
N GLU A 198 6.96 -7.36 9.40
CA GLU A 198 6.00 -6.27 9.41
C GLU A 198 6.53 -5.02 8.72
N LEU A 199 7.80 -4.66 8.95
CA LEU A 199 8.44 -3.53 8.28
C LEU A 199 8.44 -3.73 6.76
N ARG A 200 8.79 -4.93 6.26
CA ARG A 200 8.72 -5.26 4.84
C ARG A 200 7.32 -5.01 4.27
N ARG A 201 6.27 -5.45 4.98
CA ARG A 201 4.88 -5.22 4.57
C ARG A 201 4.54 -3.73 4.54
N LEU A 202 4.95 -2.96 5.55
CA LEU A 202 4.72 -1.52 5.60
C LEU A 202 5.42 -0.77 4.45
N LEU A 203 6.67 -1.14 4.13
CA LEU A 203 7.42 -0.57 3.01
C LEU A 203 6.78 -0.90 1.66
N LEU A 204 6.29 -2.12 1.47
CA LEU A 204 5.54 -2.51 0.26
C LEU A 204 4.18 -1.81 0.16
N CYS A 205 3.51 -1.54 1.29
CA CYS A 205 2.32 -0.70 1.28
C CYS A 205 2.66 0.73 0.82
N LEU A 206 3.77 1.29 1.29
CA LEU A 206 4.24 2.62 0.87
C LEU A 206 4.66 2.66 -0.61
N SER A 207 5.28 1.61 -1.16
CA SER A 207 5.67 1.58 -2.58
C SER A 207 4.47 1.64 -3.52
N ASN A 208 3.32 1.14 -3.07
CA ASN A 208 2.09 1.11 -3.85
C ASN A 208 1.25 2.39 -3.69
N MET A 209 1.64 3.33 -2.82
CA MET A 209 0.97 4.61 -2.66
C MET A 209 1.47 5.61 -3.70
N GLN A 210 0.55 6.31 -4.35
CA GLN A 210 0.89 7.43 -5.23
C GLN A 210 1.36 8.61 -4.37
N MET A 211 2.67 8.84 -4.34
CA MET A 211 3.29 9.91 -3.58
C MET A 211 3.40 11.19 -4.41
N SER A 212 3.28 12.33 -3.74
CA SER A 212 3.51 13.66 -4.30
C SER A 212 4.64 14.34 -3.51
N TYR A 213 5.20 15.42 -4.03
CA TYR A 213 6.21 16.18 -3.30
C TYR A 213 5.66 16.71 -1.96
N GLU A 214 4.43 17.22 -1.97
CA GLU A 214 3.75 17.73 -0.78
C GLU A 214 3.58 16.64 0.30
N HIS A 215 3.24 15.42 -0.10
CA HIS A 215 3.20 14.28 0.81
C HIS A 215 4.54 14.05 1.52
N LEU A 216 5.65 14.08 0.77
CA LEU A 216 6.98 13.86 1.34
C LEU A 216 7.37 15.00 2.29
N GLN A 217 7.07 16.24 1.92
CA GLN A 217 7.38 17.44 2.71
C GLN A 217 6.60 17.47 4.03
N LEU A 218 5.28 17.23 3.97
CA LEU A 218 4.39 17.30 5.14
C LEU A 218 4.58 16.14 6.10
N THR A 219 4.84 14.94 5.59
CA THR A 219 4.94 13.74 6.44
C THR A 219 6.37 13.46 6.88
N ARG A 220 7.38 13.92 6.13
CA ARG A 220 8.80 13.58 6.34
C ARG A 220 9.09 12.08 6.30
N ILE A 221 8.23 11.27 5.66
CA ILE A 221 8.38 9.81 5.59
C ILE A 221 9.69 9.37 4.92
N GLY A 222 10.18 10.13 3.93
CA GLY A 222 11.46 9.85 3.27
C GLY A 222 12.65 9.89 4.23
N VAL A 223 12.64 10.80 5.21
CA VAL A 223 13.69 10.90 6.24
C VAL A 223 13.64 9.68 7.15
N THR A 224 12.45 9.31 7.63
CA THR A 224 12.26 8.12 8.46
C THR A 224 12.76 6.86 7.75
N ILE A 225 12.49 6.69 6.45
CA ILE A 225 13.01 5.54 5.69
C ILE A 225 14.52 5.61 5.49
N ALA A 226 15.09 6.80 5.26
CA ALA A 226 16.53 6.96 5.15
C ALA A 226 17.25 6.60 6.45
N GLU A 227 16.67 6.93 7.60
CA GLU A 227 17.20 6.53 8.91
C GLU A 227 17.27 5.00 9.06
N LEU A 228 16.26 4.25 8.58
CA LEU A 228 16.25 2.78 8.60
C LEU A 228 17.47 2.16 7.91
N ILE A 229 18.04 2.82 6.90
CA ILE A 229 19.22 2.31 6.17
C ILE A 229 20.44 2.24 7.09
N ASN A 230 20.47 3.04 8.17
CA ASN A 230 21.58 3.03 9.12
C ASN A 230 21.42 1.97 10.22
N HIS A 231 20.26 1.30 10.30
CA HIS A 231 19.96 0.29 11.30
C HIS A 231 20.39 -1.11 10.83
N GLN A 232 21.36 -1.71 11.54
CA GLN A 232 21.90 -3.04 11.21
C GLN A 232 20.84 -4.15 11.27
N GLU A 233 19.84 -4.00 12.14
CA GLU A 233 18.69 -4.91 12.26
C GLU A 233 17.84 -5.01 10.98
N TYR A 234 17.95 -4.03 10.08
CA TYR A 234 17.20 -3.97 8.82
C TYR A 234 18.09 -4.12 7.58
N GLU A 235 19.28 -4.73 7.71
CA GLU A 235 20.22 -4.93 6.61
C GLU A 235 19.57 -5.53 5.35
N LYS A 236 18.73 -6.55 5.54
CA LYS A 236 18.02 -7.27 4.46
C LYS A 236 17.00 -6.40 3.70
N LEU A 237 16.64 -5.23 4.22
CA LEU A 237 15.66 -4.33 3.63
C LEU A 237 16.29 -3.05 3.06
N LYS A 238 17.62 -2.87 3.16
CA LYS A 238 18.30 -1.65 2.70
C LYS A 238 18.04 -1.35 1.22
N ASP A 239 18.06 -2.38 0.38
CA ASP A 239 17.85 -2.19 -1.06
C ASP A 239 16.41 -1.76 -1.37
N LEU A 240 15.44 -2.27 -0.62
CA LEU A 240 14.05 -1.82 -0.72
C LEU A 240 13.89 -0.37 -0.26
N CYS A 241 14.53 0.01 0.86
CA CYS A 241 14.53 1.39 1.34
C CYS A 241 15.17 2.35 0.32
N ARG A 242 16.33 1.96 -0.27
CA ARG A 242 17.00 2.74 -1.31
C ARG A 242 16.13 2.88 -2.56
N ALA A 243 15.50 1.80 -3.01
CA ALA A 243 14.62 1.84 -4.17
C ALA A 243 13.44 2.81 -3.96
N LEU A 244 12.81 2.78 -2.78
CA LEU A 244 11.75 3.73 -2.41
C LEU A 244 12.24 5.18 -2.41
N ILE A 245 13.40 5.44 -1.79
CA ILE A 245 13.97 6.79 -1.75
C ILE A 245 14.28 7.28 -3.16
N MET A 246 14.92 6.44 -4.00
CA MET A 246 15.22 6.80 -5.39
C MET A 246 13.97 7.09 -6.21
N GLN A 247 12.90 6.32 -6.01
CA GLN A 247 11.60 6.58 -6.63
C GLN A 247 11.05 7.96 -6.23
N TRP A 248 11.20 8.34 -4.96
CA TRP A 248 10.68 9.60 -4.42
C TRP A 248 11.57 10.82 -4.66
N VAL A 249 12.88 10.64 -4.85
CA VAL A 249 13.79 11.73 -5.22
C VAL A 249 13.36 12.36 -6.54
N ASN A 250 12.82 11.57 -7.47
CA ASN A 250 12.28 12.08 -8.74
C ASN A 250 11.01 12.96 -8.57
N LEU A 251 10.40 12.96 -7.39
CA LEU A 251 9.26 13.84 -7.08
C LEU A 251 9.71 15.20 -6.55
N ILE A 252 10.99 15.37 -6.19
CA ILE A 252 11.50 16.63 -5.64
C ILE A 252 11.79 17.59 -6.80
N PRO A 253 11.24 18.83 -6.76
CA PRO A 253 11.55 19.85 -7.75
C PRO A 253 13.07 20.07 -7.88
N HIS A 254 13.56 20.21 -9.12
CA HIS A 254 15.00 20.29 -9.40
C HIS A 254 15.67 21.49 -8.72
N ASP A 255 14.98 22.62 -8.64
CA ASP A 255 15.41 23.82 -7.91
C ASP A 255 15.74 23.51 -6.43
N VAL A 256 14.87 22.75 -5.76
CA VAL A 256 15.11 22.34 -4.37
C VAL A 256 16.32 21.40 -4.25
N LEU A 257 16.52 20.50 -5.22
CA LEU A 257 17.70 19.62 -5.23
C LEU A 257 19.00 20.41 -5.44
N PHE A 258 18.99 21.42 -6.33
CA PHE A 258 20.15 22.27 -6.60
C PHE A 258 20.56 23.11 -5.39
N GLU A 259 19.59 23.62 -4.61
CA GLU A 259 19.90 24.37 -3.38
C GLU A 259 20.62 23.49 -2.35
N VAL A 260 20.20 22.23 -2.19
CA VAL A 260 20.81 21.31 -1.22
C VAL A 260 22.23 20.93 -1.63
N VAL A 261 22.48 20.68 -2.92
CA VAL A 261 23.81 20.28 -3.42
C VAL A 261 24.82 21.42 -3.38
N ASN A 262 24.37 22.66 -3.57
CA ASN A 262 25.24 23.84 -3.58
C ASN A 262 25.41 24.50 -2.20
N CYS A 263 24.82 23.93 -1.15
CA CYS A 263 25.03 24.41 0.21
C CYS A 263 26.44 24.00 0.67
N PRO A 264 27.37 24.96 0.91
CA PRO A 264 28.70 24.63 1.42
C PRO A 264 28.56 23.97 2.80
N VAL A 265 29.09 22.75 2.91
CA VAL A 265 29.14 21.96 4.15
C VAL A 265 30.11 22.57 5.16
#